data_AF-A0A316N7T1-F1
#
_entry.id   AF-A0A316N7T1-F1
#
_cell.length_a   1.000
_cell.length_b   1.000
_cell.length_c   1.000
_cell.angle_alpha   90.00
_cell.angle_beta   90.00
_cell.angle_gamma   90.00
#
_symmetry.space_group_name_H-M   'P 1'
#
loop_
_entity.id
_entity.type
_entity.pdbx_description
1 polymer ?
#
loop_
_entity_poly.entity_id
_entity_poly.type
_entity_poly.pdbx_seq_one_letter_code
_entity_poly.pdbx_strand_id
1 'polypeptide(L)'
;MKAFKRFLPLLLSLVLLISLSNMTVLAGGQEYTDWASGTSLPSSGVYRLTTNVTLSQEVTIGSWGSSRPETPKSSLVLDLNGHTITAASGEAFFVQVTGGLTIEDNKGGGKITNAGAGSMKTLVQVNGGSFTMTGGTLENTTKMGYALHVNGNSIASISGGTIVNSGSSGYAAFVNGTSESGKKGGSLTLSGDGEIKNTIDGGKALQINGGNASNASLSMEGGRVMQESTYSSSSAIMVNTGTPKDGDQPIVISGGSITSNAVGIEADSAPITVTGGTFDVQTYAFQTRHTTITPQGENSVNVTAGKAIFHTLRDGSDNQINGGNFDAPNIKEAYTSDEPGDTPSKTVITGGSYTTSPVEYITADRTAVGYTEVGKDKVFLVGTGEEVGQGLASAPTGSQIEVLKGDVSFSIPVDGVTVTNPGGGNVTVNDKTVDENTDVVTHIHQLQKTEAKAPSCTEKGNVAYWYCAGCGKYFSDEGITEITKIERPALGHNYADAWTSDDGSHWHECTVCGDHTGAAAHISDEGVVTQPATETENGEKTYTCTICGKVLKTESIPATGSVELPNTNNTGNSSSGNAAPQTGDSNVSNLLALSILAAGAALASLLIIRRKADK
;
A
#
# COMPACT_ATOMS: atom_id res chain seq x y z
N MET A 1 0.77 25.17 30.56
CA MET A 1 0.29 25.41 29.18
C MET A 1 -1.01 24.64 28.93
N LYS A 2 -2.19 25.27 29.04
CA LYS A 2 -3.50 24.58 28.83
C LYS A 2 -4.59 25.41 28.11
N ALA A 3 -4.24 26.57 27.55
CA ALA A 3 -5.20 27.51 26.93
C ALA A 3 -5.16 27.59 25.39
N PHE A 4 -4.20 26.94 24.72
CA PHE A 4 -3.95 27.13 23.27
C PHE A 4 -4.62 26.10 22.33
N LYS A 5 -5.39 25.13 22.85
CA LYS A 5 -5.97 24.01 22.08
C LYS A 5 -7.45 24.19 21.66
N ARG A 6 -7.96 25.42 21.54
CA ARG A 6 -9.39 25.67 21.19
C ARG A 6 -9.67 26.64 20.03
N PHE A 7 -8.65 27.23 19.39
CA PHE A 7 -8.84 28.17 18.26
C PHE A 7 -8.40 27.65 16.89
N LEU A 8 -7.71 26.51 16.81
CA LEU A 8 -7.19 25.97 15.55
C LEU A 8 -8.26 25.53 14.51
N PRO A 9 -9.42 24.93 14.88
CA PRO A 9 -10.39 24.48 13.87
C PRO A 9 -11.21 25.62 13.23
N LEU A 10 -11.32 26.79 13.86
CA LEU A 10 -11.96 27.96 13.23
C LEU A 10 -11.04 28.66 12.23
N LEU A 11 -9.73 28.66 12.47
CA LEU A 11 -8.77 29.29 11.55
C LEU A 11 -8.60 28.47 10.26
N LEU A 12 -8.60 27.13 10.35
CA LEU A 12 -8.51 26.25 9.19
C LEU A 12 -9.73 26.38 8.25
N SER A 13 -10.94 26.55 8.80
CA SER A 13 -12.15 26.76 8.00
C SER A 13 -12.13 28.10 7.25
N LEU A 14 -11.54 29.14 7.84
CA LEU A 14 -11.40 30.44 7.19
C LEU A 14 -10.34 30.44 6.07
N VAL A 15 -9.26 29.65 6.22
CA VAL A 15 -8.26 29.46 5.15
C VAL A 15 -8.83 28.61 4.00
N LEU A 16 -9.61 27.57 4.29
CA LEU A 16 -10.26 26.75 3.25
C LEU A 16 -11.34 27.52 2.45
N LEU A 17 -11.95 28.55 3.05
CA LEU A 17 -12.88 29.45 2.37
C LEU A 17 -12.18 30.50 1.48
N ILE A 18 -10.88 30.73 1.67
CA ILE A 18 -10.06 31.62 0.83
C ILE A 18 -9.39 30.84 -0.31
N SER A 19 -9.17 29.52 -0.17
CA SER A 19 -8.75 28.65 -1.28
C SER A 19 -9.88 28.20 -2.22
N LEU A 20 -11.12 28.61 -1.95
CA LEU A 20 -12.32 28.28 -2.74
C LEU A 20 -13.08 29.51 -3.26
N SER A 21 -12.48 30.70 -3.18
CA SER A 21 -12.88 31.79 -4.05
C SER A 21 -12.51 31.43 -5.48
N ASN A 22 -13.45 30.80 -6.19
CA ASN A 22 -13.51 30.85 -7.65
C ASN A 22 -13.48 32.33 -8.04
N MET A 23 -12.29 32.83 -8.35
CA MET A 23 -12.17 33.91 -9.32
C MET A 23 -12.68 33.34 -10.64
N THR A 24 -13.99 33.46 -10.85
CA THR A 24 -14.52 33.76 -12.17
C THR A 24 -13.86 35.05 -12.64
N VAL A 25 -12.61 34.91 -13.11
CA VAL A 25 -11.99 35.85 -14.01
C VAL A 25 -12.97 35.99 -15.16
N LEU A 26 -13.61 37.16 -15.24
CA LEU A 26 -14.37 37.55 -16.41
C LEU A 26 -13.44 37.35 -17.61
N ALA A 27 -13.84 36.49 -18.54
CA ALA A 27 -13.08 36.20 -19.75
C ALA A 27 -13.13 37.38 -20.74
N GLY A 28 -12.61 38.55 -20.31
CA GLY A 28 -12.02 39.50 -21.23
C GLY A 28 -10.72 38.89 -21.71
N GLY A 29 -10.70 38.42 -22.96
CA GLY A 29 -9.46 37.95 -23.57
C GLY A 29 -8.43 39.07 -23.60
N GLN A 30 -7.15 38.73 -23.46
CA GLN A 30 -6.05 39.68 -23.61
C GLN A 30 -6.14 40.33 -25.00
N GLU A 31 -6.36 41.65 -25.05
CA GLU A 31 -6.44 42.38 -26.33
C GLU A 31 -5.02 42.70 -26.83
N TYR A 32 -4.66 42.10 -27.96
CA TYR A 32 -3.36 42.33 -28.61
C TYR A 32 -3.48 43.38 -29.71
N THR A 33 -2.50 44.27 -29.77
CA THR A 33 -2.28 45.09 -30.97
C THR A 33 -1.46 44.28 -31.99
N ASP A 34 -1.95 44.11 -33.20
CA ASP A 34 -1.20 43.43 -34.26
C ASP A 34 0.04 44.23 -34.66
N TRP A 35 1.20 43.56 -34.70
CA TRP A 35 2.48 44.15 -35.05
C TRP A 35 3.01 43.59 -36.38
N ALA A 36 3.28 44.50 -37.31
CA ALA A 36 3.62 44.19 -38.70
C ALA A 36 5.00 44.72 -39.16
N SER A 37 5.79 45.33 -38.27
CA SER A 37 7.16 45.76 -38.62
C SER A 37 8.09 44.54 -38.67
N GLY A 38 8.73 44.34 -39.82
CA GLY A 38 9.74 43.28 -40.00
C GLY A 38 11.13 43.61 -39.45
N THR A 39 11.35 44.81 -38.89
CA THR A 39 12.69 45.28 -38.47
C THR A 39 12.75 45.94 -37.09
N SER A 40 11.63 46.04 -36.38
CA SER A 40 11.55 46.68 -35.07
C SER A 40 10.43 46.06 -34.21
N LEU A 41 10.48 46.29 -32.91
CA LEU A 41 9.45 45.96 -31.93
C LEU A 41 9.24 47.14 -30.97
N PRO A 42 8.08 47.23 -30.30
CA PRO A 42 7.84 48.22 -29.25
C PRO A 42 8.55 47.81 -27.94
N SER A 43 8.85 48.78 -27.08
CA SER A 43 9.46 48.54 -25.75
C SER A 43 8.44 48.39 -24.61
N SER A 44 7.15 48.61 -24.88
CA SER A 44 6.05 48.40 -23.94
C SER A 44 4.68 48.32 -24.63
N GLY A 45 3.74 47.62 -23.99
CA GLY A 45 2.38 47.35 -24.46
C GLY A 45 2.12 45.85 -24.67
N VAL A 46 0.97 45.51 -25.26
CA VAL A 46 0.53 44.12 -25.51
C VAL A 46 0.37 43.93 -27.02
N TYR A 47 1.18 43.06 -27.61
CA TYR A 47 1.27 42.89 -29.07
C TYR A 47 1.28 41.44 -29.51
N ARG A 48 0.85 41.24 -30.76
CA ARG A 48 0.89 39.95 -31.45
C ARG A 48 1.59 40.10 -32.79
N LEU A 49 2.52 39.21 -33.11
CA LEU A 49 3.21 39.24 -34.39
C LEU A 49 2.28 38.81 -35.54
N THR A 50 2.43 39.48 -36.68
CA THR A 50 1.79 39.11 -37.97
C THR A 50 2.81 38.81 -39.07
N THR A 51 4.10 38.96 -38.76
CA THR A 51 5.24 38.72 -39.65
C THR A 51 6.48 38.34 -38.83
N ASN A 52 7.47 37.75 -39.49
CA ASN A 52 8.80 37.55 -38.91
C ASN A 52 9.52 38.90 -38.79
N VAL A 53 10.37 39.03 -37.77
CA VAL A 53 11.09 40.27 -37.44
C VAL A 53 12.59 40.01 -37.39
N THR A 54 13.40 40.87 -38.01
CA THR A 54 14.87 40.86 -37.90
C THR A 54 15.35 42.12 -37.20
N LEU A 55 15.82 41.98 -35.97
CA LEU A 55 16.27 43.08 -35.13
C LEU A 55 17.75 43.40 -35.41
N SER A 56 18.01 44.61 -35.90
CA SER A 56 19.38 45.16 -36.07
C SER A 56 19.92 45.87 -34.83
N GLN A 57 19.09 46.06 -33.81
CA GLN A 57 19.40 46.63 -32.50
C GLN A 57 18.50 45.96 -31.44
N GLU A 58 18.92 45.97 -30.18
CA GLU A 58 18.16 45.41 -29.07
C GLU A 58 16.86 46.19 -28.79
N VAL A 59 15.90 45.52 -28.15
CA VAL A 59 14.69 46.14 -27.58
C VAL A 59 14.89 46.32 -26.08
N THR A 60 15.24 47.55 -25.67
CA THR A 60 15.36 47.90 -24.26
C THR A 60 13.99 48.09 -23.61
N ILE A 61 13.72 47.40 -22.50
CA ILE A 61 12.43 47.45 -21.77
C ILE A 61 12.64 48.00 -20.36
N GLY A 62 11.91 49.06 -20.02
CA GLY A 62 11.98 49.73 -18.73
C GLY A 62 13.19 50.64 -18.55
N SER A 63 13.52 50.92 -17.29
CA SER A 63 14.60 51.81 -16.88
C SER A 63 15.44 51.20 -15.76
N TRP A 64 16.66 51.71 -15.57
CA TRP A 64 17.41 51.54 -14.33
C TRP A 64 16.64 52.09 -13.11
N GLY A 65 16.96 51.54 -11.93
CA GLY A 65 16.33 51.88 -10.65
C GLY A 65 17.14 51.29 -9.49
N SER A 66 16.88 51.78 -8.27
CA SER A 66 17.57 51.31 -7.04
C SER A 66 17.04 49.97 -6.49
N SER A 67 15.80 49.61 -6.86
CA SER A 67 15.16 48.34 -6.54
C SER A 67 14.18 47.94 -7.65
N ARG A 68 13.99 46.63 -7.83
CA ARG A 68 12.96 46.07 -8.70
C ARG A 68 11.59 46.33 -8.06
N PRO A 69 10.62 46.94 -8.75
CA PRO A 69 9.25 47.06 -8.24
C PRO A 69 8.53 45.71 -8.29
N GLU A 70 7.49 45.52 -7.47
CA GLU A 70 6.68 44.29 -7.49
C GLU A 70 5.91 44.12 -8.81
N THR A 71 5.42 45.23 -9.38
CA THR A 71 4.87 45.31 -10.74
C THR A 71 5.80 46.17 -11.60
N PRO A 72 6.22 45.71 -12.80
CA PRO A 72 7.03 46.53 -13.69
C PRO A 72 6.36 47.85 -14.06
N LYS A 73 7.16 48.92 -14.20
CA LYS A 73 6.67 50.24 -14.65
C LYS A 73 6.51 50.30 -16.16
N SER A 74 7.16 49.39 -16.88
CA SER A 74 7.11 49.25 -18.33
C SER A 74 7.11 47.77 -18.66
N SER A 75 5.99 47.26 -19.19
CA SER A 75 5.85 45.86 -19.57
C SER A 75 5.67 45.73 -21.08
N LEU A 76 6.37 44.79 -21.69
CA LEU A 76 6.07 44.29 -23.03
C LEU A 76 5.52 42.87 -22.91
N VAL A 77 4.31 42.64 -23.41
CA VAL A 77 3.72 41.31 -23.61
C VAL A 77 3.69 41.05 -25.11
N LEU A 78 4.26 39.93 -25.54
CA LEU A 78 4.45 39.62 -26.96
C LEU A 78 4.04 38.18 -27.28
N ASP A 79 2.92 38.04 -27.98
CA ASP A 79 2.50 36.79 -28.62
C ASP A 79 3.25 36.61 -29.94
N LEU A 80 4.11 35.59 -29.99
CA LEU A 80 4.89 35.25 -31.18
C LEU A 80 4.00 34.73 -32.31
N ASN A 81 2.82 34.16 -32.02
CA ASN A 81 1.81 33.77 -33.00
C ASN A 81 2.35 32.95 -34.21
N GLY A 82 3.29 32.04 -33.95
CA GLY A 82 3.95 31.23 -34.99
C GLY A 82 5.02 31.94 -35.82
N HIS A 83 5.43 33.16 -35.45
CA HIS A 83 6.44 33.96 -36.16
C HIS A 83 7.82 33.93 -35.49
N THR A 84 8.86 34.21 -36.28
CA THR A 84 10.26 34.21 -35.82
C THR A 84 10.81 35.64 -35.65
N ILE A 85 11.40 35.91 -34.49
CA ILE A 85 12.26 37.06 -34.22
C ILE A 85 13.73 36.62 -34.33
N THR A 86 14.52 37.36 -35.11
CA THR A 86 15.95 37.09 -35.33
C THR A 86 16.81 38.26 -34.86
N ALA A 87 17.69 38.03 -33.87
CA ALA A 87 18.67 39.02 -33.42
C ALA A 87 19.91 39.02 -34.33
N ALA A 88 20.11 40.10 -35.09
CA ALA A 88 21.15 40.16 -36.11
C ALA A 88 22.55 40.49 -35.54
N SER A 89 22.64 41.49 -34.67
CA SER A 89 23.90 42.19 -34.32
C SER A 89 24.29 42.12 -32.84
N GLY A 90 23.36 41.77 -31.95
CA GLY A 90 23.56 41.80 -30.50
C GLY A 90 22.42 41.06 -29.80
N GLU A 91 21.84 41.70 -28.79
CA GLU A 91 20.71 41.15 -28.03
C GLU A 91 19.37 41.34 -28.75
N ALA A 92 18.38 40.48 -28.46
CA ALA A 92 17.00 40.72 -28.91
C ALA A 92 16.29 41.66 -27.93
N PHE A 93 16.40 41.37 -26.62
CA PHE A 93 15.71 42.10 -25.55
C PHE A 93 16.63 42.34 -24.35
N PHE A 94 16.69 43.59 -23.90
CA PHE A 94 17.40 43.99 -22.68
C PHE A 94 16.41 44.55 -21.65
N VAL A 95 16.09 43.78 -20.62
CA VAL A 95 15.10 44.12 -19.59
C VAL A 95 15.80 44.74 -18.38
N GLN A 96 15.53 46.03 -18.12
CA GLN A 96 16.12 46.77 -17.01
C GLN A 96 15.31 46.63 -15.70
N VAL A 97 15.82 47.18 -14.60
CA VAL A 97 15.28 47.06 -13.23
C VAL A 97 13.78 47.34 -13.09
N THR A 98 13.22 48.29 -13.83
CA THR A 98 11.77 48.61 -13.80
C THR A 98 10.97 47.98 -14.94
N GLY A 99 11.61 47.18 -15.78
CA GLY A 99 11.03 46.54 -16.96
C GLY A 99 10.53 45.12 -16.72
N GLY A 100 9.53 44.72 -17.52
CA GLY A 100 9.01 43.36 -17.56
C GLY A 100 8.80 42.88 -19.00
N LEU A 101 9.22 41.66 -19.31
CA LEU A 101 8.99 41.02 -20.61
C LEU A 101 8.19 39.74 -20.41
N THR A 102 7.08 39.59 -21.12
CA THR A 102 6.31 38.35 -21.21
C THR A 102 6.32 37.85 -22.66
N ILE A 103 6.75 36.61 -22.86
CA ILE A 103 6.73 35.92 -24.16
C ILE A 103 5.66 34.83 -24.14
N GLU A 104 4.79 34.87 -25.15
CA GLU A 104 3.69 33.94 -25.37
C GLU A 104 3.74 33.43 -26.83
N ASP A 105 3.00 32.38 -27.15
CA ASP A 105 2.89 31.88 -28.52
C ASP A 105 1.56 31.14 -28.73
N ASN A 106 0.46 31.90 -28.75
CA ASN A 106 -0.91 31.35 -28.66
C ASN A 106 -1.31 30.47 -29.86
N LYS A 107 -0.54 30.53 -30.95
CA LYS A 107 -0.72 29.72 -32.17
C LYS A 107 0.27 28.56 -32.30
N GLY A 108 1.39 28.60 -31.56
CA GLY A 108 2.46 27.62 -31.65
C GLY A 108 3.43 27.83 -32.83
N GLY A 109 4.67 27.42 -32.65
CA GLY A 109 5.76 27.49 -33.64
C GLY A 109 6.53 28.81 -33.66
N GLY A 110 6.17 29.76 -32.80
CA GLY A 110 6.85 31.04 -32.63
C GLY A 110 8.23 30.89 -32.00
N LYS A 111 9.18 31.70 -32.46
CA LYS A 111 10.61 31.53 -32.15
C LYS A 111 11.34 32.85 -31.97
N ILE A 112 12.28 32.91 -31.03
CA ILE A 112 13.29 33.95 -30.90
C ILE A 112 14.65 33.27 -31.07
N THR A 113 15.50 33.76 -31.97
CA THR A 113 16.80 33.15 -32.29
C THR A 113 17.83 34.20 -32.69
N ASN A 114 19.11 33.82 -32.74
CA ASN A 114 20.19 34.68 -33.17
C ASN A 114 20.67 34.35 -34.59
N ALA A 115 21.14 35.37 -35.32
CA ALA A 115 21.68 35.21 -36.66
C ALA A 115 23.17 34.83 -36.63
N GLY A 116 23.50 33.71 -37.29
CA GLY A 116 24.86 33.30 -37.61
C GLY A 116 25.65 32.68 -36.45
N ALA A 117 26.50 31.69 -36.77
CA ALA A 117 27.31 30.92 -35.80
C ALA A 117 28.53 31.68 -35.23
N GLY A 118 28.41 33.01 -35.10
CA GLY A 118 29.48 33.89 -34.63
C GLY A 118 29.65 33.94 -33.11
N SER A 119 30.33 35.00 -32.65
CA SER A 119 30.61 35.31 -31.24
C SER A 119 29.36 35.34 -30.35
N MET A 120 29.58 35.19 -29.04
CA MET A 120 28.59 35.30 -27.95
C MET A 120 27.50 36.35 -28.21
N LYS A 121 26.24 35.91 -28.28
CA LYS A 121 25.03 36.73 -28.27
C LYS A 121 24.05 36.21 -27.21
N THR A 122 23.40 37.12 -26.51
CA THR A 122 22.28 36.82 -25.60
C THR A 122 20.97 37.11 -26.33
N LEU A 123 19.93 36.26 -26.25
CA LEU A 123 18.61 36.66 -26.80
C LEU A 123 17.87 37.56 -25.82
N VAL A 124 17.66 37.08 -24.60
CA VAL A 124 16.99 37.83 -23.53
C VAL A 124 17.96 38.02 -22.36
N GLN A 125 18.34 39.27 -22.11
CA GLN A 125 19.16 39.69 -20.99
C GLN A 125 18.27 40.41 -19.96
N VAL A 126 18.23 39.92 -18.72
CA VAL A 126 17.40 40.49 -17.64
C VAL A 126 18.31 41.02 -16.56
N ASN A 127 18.41 42.35 -16.44
CA ASN A 127 19.28 43.05 -15.48
C ASN A 127 18.44 43.80 -14.43
N GLY A 128 18.04 43.07 -13.39
CA GLY A 128 17.21 43.48 -12.27
C GLY A 128 15.69 43.51 -12.52
N GLY A 129 15.23 43.27 -13.76
CA GLY A 129 13.81 43.28 -14.13
C GLY A 129 13.09 41.93 -13.93
N SER A 130 11.98 41.73 -14.65
CA SER A 130 11.24 40.46 -14.68
C SER A 130 11.09 39.88 -16.09
N PHE A 131 11.17 38.56 -16.20
CA PHE A 131 10.89 37.80 -17.43
C PHE A 131 9.85 36.71 -17.17
N THR A 132 8.91 36.54 -18.08
CA THR A 132 7.90 35.47 -18.06
C THR A 132 7.83 34.81 -19.42
N MET A 133 7.75 33.48 -19.45
CA MET A 133 7.53 32.71 -20.67
C MET A 133 6.45 31.66 -20.45
N THR A 134 5.43 31.69 -21.31
CA THR A 134 4.31 30.74 -21.30
C THR A 134 4.22 29.89 -22.59
N GLY A 135 4.97 30.26 -23.63
CA GLY A 135 4.98 29.56 -24.92
C GLY A 135 6.11 30.01 -25.85
N GLY A 136 6.21 29.34 -26.99
CA GLY A 136 7.21 29.62 -28.03
C GLY A 136 8.56 28.96 -27.78
N THR A 137 9.57 29.35 -28.54
CA THR A 137 10.96 28.86 -28.43
C THR A 137 11.97 29.99 -28.34
N LEU A 138 12.88 29.98 -27.37
CA LEU A 138 14.11 30.79 -27.39
C LEU A 138 15.29 29.86 -27.74
N GLU A 139 15.90 30.02 -28.92
CA GLU A 139 17.04 29.18 -29.35
C GLU A 139 18.34 29.98 -29.50
N ASN A 140 19.32 29.68 -28.64
CA ASN A 140 20.69 30.09 -28.90
C ASN A 140 21.39 29.13 -29.87
N THR A 141 21.85 29.65 -31.01
CA THR A 141 22.71 28.93 -31.97
C THR A 141 24.16 29.43 -31.96
N THR A 142 24.47 30.51 -31.21
CA THR A 142 25.81 31.14 -31.19
C THR A 142 26.75 30.52 -30.16
N LYS A 143 28.05 30.55 -30.46
CA LYS A 143 29.09 30.03 -29.57
C LYS A 143 29.22 30.92 -28.32
N MET A 144 29.19 30.31 -27.13
CA MET A 144 29.18 31.01 -25.83
C MET A 144 28.00 31.98 -25.64
N GLY A 145 26.95 31.87 -26.47
CA GLY A 145 25.74 32.66 -26.35
C GLY A 145 24.78 32.16 -25.27
N TYR A 146 23.71 32.92 -25.06
CA TYR A 146 22.70 32.68 -24.04
C TYR A 146 21.31 32.80 -24.68
N ALA A 147 20.42 31.82 -24.50
CA ALA A 147 19.02 32.03 -24.88
C ALA A 147 18.32 32.91 -23.82
N LEU A 148 18.54 32.62 -22.53
CA LEU A 148 18.12 33.47 -21.41
C LEU A 148 19.30 33.71 -20.45
N HIS A 149 19.56 34.98 -20.12
CA HIS A 149 20.49 35.37 -19.05
C HIS A 149 19.77 36.23 -18.00
N VAL A 150 19.54 35.64 -16.83
CA VAL A 150 18.93 36.28 -15.65
C VAL A 150 20.06 36.77 -14.75
N ASN A 151 20.15 38.06 -14.45
CA ASN A 151 21.32 38.63 -13.77
C ASN A 151 20.96 39.73 -12.75
N GLY A 152 21.85 39.99 -11.80
CA GLY A 152 21.60 40.95 -10.71
C GLY A 152 20.57 40.39 -9.74
N ASN A 153 19.49 41.13 -9.50
CA ASN A 153 18.34 40.70 -8.68
C ASN A 153 17.09 40.40 -9.54
N SER A 154 17.28 39.92 -10.77
CA SER A 154 16.18 39.60 -11.70
C SER A 154 15.31 38.42 -11.24
N ILE A 155 14.08 38.36 -11.73
CA ILE A 155 13.23 37.17 -11.66
C ILE A 155 12.86 36.67 -13.06
N ALA A 156 12.86 35.35 -13.24
CA ALA A 156 12.36 34.69 -14.44
C ALA A 156 11.36 33.59 -14.04
N SER A 157 10.23 33.52 -14.74
CA SER A 157 9.20 32.48 -14.55
C SER A 157 8.89 31.81 -15.88
N ILE A 158 9.13 30.50 -15.97
CA ILE A 158 8.92 29.70 -17.18
C ILE A 158 7.86 28.65 -16.86
N SER A 159 6.66 28.81 -17.42
CA SER A 159 5.53 27.88 -17.22
C SER A 159 5.13 27.10 -18.47
N GLY A 160 5.69 27.46 -19.63
CA GLY A 160 5.47 26.77 -20.90
C GLY A 160 6.44 27.26 -21.99
N GLY A 161 6.53 26.47 -23.07
CA GLY A 161 7.48 26.69 -24.16
C GLY A 161 8.92 26.25 -23.84
N THR A 162 9.81 26.43 -24.81
CA THR A 162 11.18 25.85 -24.79
C THR A 162 12.26 26.92 -24.81
N ILE A 163 13.19 26.87 -23.86
CA ILE A 163 14.47 27.56 -23.92
C ILE A 163 15.54 26.51 -24.29
N VAL A 164 16.23 26.70 -25.42
CA VAL A 164 17.16 25.71 -25.98
C VAL A 164 18.50 26.32 -26.35
N ASN A 165 19.57 25.59 -26.06
CA ASN A 165 20.90 25.84 -26.60
C ASN A 165 21.32 24.76 -27.58
N SER A 166 21.62 25.21 -28.81
CA SER A 166 22.22 24.44 -29.91
C SER A 166 23.62 24.98 -30.27
N GLY A 167 24.14 25.97 -29.53
CA GLY A 167 25.44 26.61 -29.75
C GLY A 167 26.56 26.06 -28.86
N SER A 168 27.73 25.79 -29.43
CA SER A 168 28.89 25.26 -28.67
C SER A 168 29.30 26.17 -27.50
N SER A 169 29.50 25.58 -26.32
CA SER A 169 29.81 26.31 -25.08
C SER A 169 28.79 27.40 -24.68
N GLY A 170 27.60 27.39 -25.28
CA GLY A 170 26.49 28.29 -24.96
C GLY A 170 25.59 27.75 -23.84
N TYR A 171 24.57 28.54 -23.52
CA TYR A 171 23.66 28.34 -22.40
C TYR A 171 22.22 28.46 -22.86
N ALA A 172 21.35 27.53 -22.45
CA ALA A 172 19.92 27.72 -22.65
C ALA A 172 19.45 28.75 -21.60
N ALA A 173 19.66 28.48 -20.32
CA ALA A 173 19.44 29.45 -19.25
C ALA A 173 20.69 29.60 -18.36
N PHE A 174 21.06 30.84 -18.08
CA PHE A 174 22.08 31.21 -17.09
C PHE A 174 21.48 32.16 -16.06
N VAL A 175 21.56 31.81 -14.79
CA VAL A 175 21.03 32.59 -13.66
C VAL A 175 22.19 33.04 -12.80
N ASN A 176 22.50 34.33 -12.82
CA ASN A 176 23.61 34.93 -12.11
C ASN A 176 23.15 35.61 -10.81
N GLY A 177 23.98 35.53 -9.78
CA GLY A 177 23.79 36.21 -8.51
C GLY A 177 24.04 37.73 -8.61
N THR A 178 24.01 38.39 -7.45
CA THR A 178 24.49 39.78 -7.32
C THR A 178 25.58 39.86 -6.26
N SER A 179 26.63 40.65 -6.51
CA SER A 179 27.67 40.96 -5.52
C SER A 179 27.18 41.93 -4.44
N GLU A 180 25.95 42.43 -4.53
CA GLU A 180 25.35 43.31 -3.53
C GLU A 180 25.01 42.56 -2.23
N SER A 181 25.75 42.88 -1.16
CA SER A 181 25.55 42.31 0.17
C SER A 181 24.12 42.49 0.67
N GLY A 182 23.52 41.41 1.19
CA GLY A 182 22.16 41.41 1.74
C GLY A 182 21.03 41.47 0.70
N LYS A 183 21.33 41.36 -0.60
CA LYS A 183 20.31 41.21 -1.66
C LYS A 183 20.24 39.77 -2.17
N LYS A 184 19.03 39.36 -2.56
CA LYS A 184 18.82 38.14 -3.37
C LYS A 184 19.30 38.39 -4.81
N GLY A 185 19.94 37.38 -5.39
CA GLY A 185 20.43 37.38 -6.76
C GLY A 185 19.34 37.06 -7.78
N GLY A 186 19.75 36.62 -8.97
CA GLY A 186 18.84 36.14 -10.00
C GLY A 186 18.08 34.90 -9.51
N SER A 187 16.77 34.87 -9.73
CA SER A 187 15.94 33.71 -9.41
C SER A 187 15.19 33.23 -10.64
N LEU A 188 15.14 31.92 -10.82
CA LEU A 188 14.38 31.24 -11.86
C LEU A 188 13.34 30.32 -11.22
N THR A 189 12.08 30.44 -11.64
CA THR A 189 11.02 29.46 -11.37
C THR A 189 10.71 28.70 -12.65
N LEU A 190 10.75 27.38 -12.59
CA LEU A 190 10.31 26.47 -13.64
C LEU A 190 9.07 25.71 -13.18
N SER A 191 8.00 25.79 -13.95
CA SER A 191 6.68 25.23 -13.61
C SER A 191 5.94 24.77 -14.88
N GLY A 192 4.74 24.19 -14.70
CA GLY A 192 3.89 23.77 -15.83
C GLY A 192 4.61 22.85 -16.82
N ASP A 193 4.54 23.21 -18.09
CA ASP A 193 5.16 22.48 -19.22
C ASP A 193 6.43 23.19 -19.74
N GLY A 194 7.01 24.10 -18.97
CA GLY A 194 8.22 24.82 -19.35
C GLY A 194 9.43 23.89 -19.56
N GLU A 195 10.20 24.08 -20.63
CA GLU A 195 11.37 23.26 -20.95
C GLU A 195 12.65 24.10 -21.05
N ILE A 196 13.73 23.64 -20.44
CA ILE A 196 15.09 24.18 -20.59
C ILE A 196 16.01 23.06 -21.05
N LYS A 197 16.61 23.16 -22.24
CA LYS A 197 17.43 22.06 -22.79
C LYS A 197 18.70 22.47 -23.52
N ASN A 198 19.68 21.57 -23.52
CA ASN A 198 20.88 21.67 -24.33
C ASN A 198 21.04 20.43 -25.22
N THR A 199 21.25 20.66 -26.51
CA THR A 199 21.26 19.63 -27.58
C THR A 199 22.65 19.39 -28.17
N ILE A 200 23.70 20.01 -27.60
CA ILE A 200 25.05 20.00 -28.17
C ILE A 200 26.14 19.75 -27.11
N ASP A 201 27.13 18.94 -27.48
CA ASP A 201 28.29 18.64 -26.65
C ASP A 201 29.02 19.91 -26.16
N GLY A 202 29.29 19.96 -24.85
CA GLY A 202 29.96 21.07 -24.19
C GLY A 202 29.14 22.37 -24.07
N GLY A 203 27.86 22.38 -24.49
CA GLY A 203 26.88 23.40 -24.09
C GLY A 203 26.21 23.07 -22.76
N LYS A 204 25.42 24.00 -22.21
CA LYS A 204 24.73 23.83 -20.91
C LYS A 204 23.24 24.12 -21.01
N ALA A 205 22.44 23.28 -20.35
CA ALA A 205 21.00 23.48 -20.23
C ALA A 205 20.72 24.61 -19.22
N LEU A 206 20.89 24.34 -17.92
CA LEU A 206 20.73 25.33 -16.87
C LEU A 206 22.02 25.52 -16.06
N GLN A 207 22.51 26.75 -15.97
CA GLN A 207 23.54 27.13 -15.01
C GLN A 207 23.01 28.12 -13.98
N ILE A 208 23.18 27.81 -12.70
CA ILE A 208 22.97 28.72 -11.57
C ILE A 208 24.34 29.15 -11.04
N ASN A 209 24.61 30.45 -10.99
CA ASN A 209 25.93 31.01 -10.69
C ASN A 209 25.82 32.11 -9.62
N GLY A 210 25.97 31.76 -8.35
CA GLY A 210 25.85 32.69 -7.23
C GLY A 210 27.11 33.53 -6.96
N GLY A 211 28.25 33.10 -7.49
CA GLY A 211 29.56 33.71 -7.21
C GLY A 211 29.83 33.84 -5.70
N ASN A 212 30.59 34.87 -5.32
CA ASN A 212 30.98 35.12 -3.93
C ASN A 212 29.82 35.45 -2.96
N ALA A 213 28.60 35.68 -3.48
CA ALA A 213 27.44 36.05 -2.68
C ALA A 213 26.48 34.88 -2.43
N SER A 214 26.63 33.76 -3.16
CA SER A 214 25.83 32.53 -2.99
C SER A 214 24.30 32.74 -3.05
N ASN A 215 23.83 33.72 -3.84
CA ASN A 215 22.46 34.24 -3.77
C ASN A 215 21.61 34.07 -5.04
N ALA A 216 22.10 33.35 -6.06
CA ALA A 216 21.28 32.92 -7.18
C ALA A 216 20.43 31.71 -6.80
N SER A 217 19.20 31.60 -7.32
CA SER A 217 18.27 30.53 -6.93
C SER A 217 17.44 29.92 -8.07
N LEU A 218 17.00 28.69 -7.83
CA LEU A 218 16.11 27.89 -8.66
C LEU A 218 14.97 27.30 -7.82
N SER A 219 13.73 27.53 -8.24
CA SER A 219 12.55 26.75 -7.82
C SER A 219 12.06 25.94 -9.03
N MET A 220 12.03 24.62 -8.92
CA MET A 220 11.49 23.73 -9.95
C MET A 220 10.27 23.01 -9.40
N GLU A 221 9.10 23.57 -9.70
CA GLU A 221 7.77 23.09 -9.29
C GLU A 221 7.14 22.15 -10.33
N GLY A 222 7.66 22.21 -11.56
CA GLY A 222 7.21 21.44 -12.72
C GLY A 222 8.21 21.58 -13.87
N GLY A 223 7.75 21.39 -15.10
CA GLY A 223 8.58 21.54 -16.28
C GLY A 223 9.68 20.48 -16.43
N ARG A 224 10.59 20.74 -17.37
CA ARG A 224 11.63 19.81 -17.81
C ARG A 224 12.98 20.50 -17.93
N VAL A 225 14.03 19.86 -17.41
CA VAL A 225 15.43 20.21 -17.75
C VAL A 225 16.10 19.02 -18.43
N MET A 226 16.73 19.25 -19.59
CA MET A 226 17.30 18.17 -20.42
C MET A 226 18.72 18.49 -20.92
N GLN A 227 19.64 17.55 -20.74
CA GLN A 227 21.03 17.65 -21.17
C GLN A 227 21.41 16.49 -22.07
N GLU A 228 21.52 16.74 -23.36
CA GLU A 228 21.86 15.73 -24.37
C GLU A 228 23.37 15.59 -24.60
N SER A 229 24.21 16.47 -24.03
CA SER A 229 25.67 16.42 -24.13
C SER A 229 26.22 15.06 -23.66
N THR A 230 27.02 14.43 -24.51
CA THR A 230 27.61 13.09 -24.31
C THR A 230 28.84 13.10 -23.42
N TYR A 231 29.40 14.28 -23.14
CA TYR A 231 30.56 14.42 -22.24
C TYR A 231 30.16 14.08 -20.80
N SER A 232 30.87 13.13 -20.18
CA SER A 232 30.61 12.66 -18.82
C SER A 232 30.72 13.72 -17.72
N SER A 233 31.35 14.85 -18.01
CA SER A 233 31.43 16.04 -17.14
C SER A 233 30.30 17.05 -17.37
N SER A 234 29.23 16.65 -18.06
CA SER A 234 28.05 17.51 -18.28
C SER A 234 27.03 17.30 -17.18
N SER A 235 26.34 18.36 -16.80
CA SER A 235 25.19 18.34 -15.90
C SER A 235 23.97 18.97 -16.56
N ALA A 236 22.77 18.54 -16.18
CA ALA A 236 21.52 19.19 -16.59
C ALA A 236 21.32 20.51 -15.84
N ILE A 237 21.67 20.53 -14.56
CA ILE A 237 21.70 21.73 -13.73
C ILE A 237 23.09 21.84 -13.10
N MET A 238 23.85 22.86 -13.51
CA MET A 238 25.18 23.14 -12.97
C MET A 238 25.09 24.32 -11.98
N VAL A 239 25.42 24.08 -10.71
CA VAL A 239 25.24 25.04 -9.61
C VAL A 239 26.61 25.47 -9.07
N ASN A 240 27.07 26.63 -9.52
CA ASN A 240 28.25 27.31 -9.00
C ASN A 240 27.83 28.40 -8.01
N THR A 241 27.34 27.98 -6.84
CA THR A 241 27.09 28.85 -5.69
C THR A 241 27.81 28.28 -4.48
N GLY A 242 28.40 29.13 -3.64
CA GLY A 242 28.85 28.69 -2.31
C GLY A 242 27.67 28.35 -1.40
N THR A 243 27.96 27.96 -0.16
CA THR A 243 26.94 27.78 0.87
C THR A 243 26.32 29.15 1.24
N PRO A 244 24.98 29.28 1.30
CA PRO A 244 24.34 30.52 1.74
C PRO A 244 24.61 30.84 3.22
N LYS A 245 24.70 32.13 3.56
CA LYS A 245 25.05 32.58 4.92
C LYS A 245 23.92 32.44 5.94
N ASP A 246 22.67 32.50 5.47
CA ASP A 246 21.48 32.65 6.31
C ASP A 246 20.60 31.38 6.33
N GLY A 247 21.10 30.24 5.85
CA GLY A 247 20.36 28.98 5.80
C GLY A 247 19.34 28.85 4.66
N ASP A 248 19.32 29.83 3.74
CA ASP A 248 18.53 29.79 2.50
C ASP A 248 18.76 28.47 1.73
N GLN A 249 17.70 27.94 1.11
CA GLN A 249 17.77 26.81 0.19
C GLN A 249 17.73 27.36 -1.25
N PRO A 250 18.89 27.50 -1.93
CA PRO A 250 18.95 28.18 -3.22
C PRO A 250 18.44 27.29 -4.35
N ILE A 251 18.51 25.97 -4.21
CA ILE A 251 18.06 24.99 -5.20
C ILE A 251 16.95 24.14 -4.57
N VAL A 252 15.72 24.34 -5.03
CA VAL A 252 14.54 23.60 -4.57
C VAL A 252 13.89 22.90 -5.76
N ILE A 253 13.78 21.57 -5.69
CA ILE A 253 13.09 20.74 -6.68
C ILE A 253 11.88 20.11 -5.99
N SER A 254 10.68 20.59 -6.29
CA SER A 254 9.41 20.09 -5.75
C SER A 254 8.57 19.33 -6.78
N GLY A 255 8.93 19.39 -8.07
CA GLY A 255 8.28 18.65 -9.15
C GLY A 255 9.08 18.67 -10.46
N GLY A 256 8.45 18.21 -11.54
CA GLY A 256 9.03 18.19 -12.89
C GLY A 256 9.95 17.00 -13.18
N SER A 257 10.70 17.09 -14.30
CA SER A 257 11.64 16.05 -14.75
C SER A 257 13.02 16.58 -15.11
N ILE A 258 14.08 15.97 -14.60
CA ILE A 258 15.47 16.25 -14.93
C ILE A 258 16.05 15.04 -15.69
N THR A 259 16.54 15.27 -16.90
CA THR A 259 17.05 14.22 -17.80
C THR A 259 18.46 14.56 -18.27
N SER A 260 19.38 13.58 -18.25
CA SER A 260 20.78 13.83 -18.59
C SER A 260 21.52 12.63 -19.17
N ASN A 261 22.24 12.85 -20.27
CA ASN A 261 23.23 11.91 -20.81
C ASN A 261 24.50 11.82 -19.95
N ALA A 262 24.57 12.56 -18.84
CA ALA A 262 25.62 12.46 -17.82
C ALA A 262 25.03 12.69 -16.41
N VAL A 263 25.39 13.80 -15.73
CA VAL A 263 24.97 14.12 -14.36
C VAL A 263 23.62 14.84 -14.35
N GLY A 264 22.76 14.58 -13.36
CA GLY A 264 21.54 15.34 -13.13
C GLY A 264 21.84 16.75 -12.64
N ILE A 265 22.13 16.89 -11.34
CA ILE A 265 22.53 18.16 -10.72
C ILE A 265 23.97 18.08 -10.23
N GLU A 266 24.75 19.11 -10.50
CA GLU A 266 26.14 19.28 -10.04
C GLU A 266 26.20 20.52 -9.13
N ALA A 267 26.55 20.35 -7.85
CA ALA A 267 26.54 21.40 -6.85
C ALA A 267 27.60 21.17 -5.75
N ASP A 268 28.77 21.79 -5.90
CA ASP A 268 29.92 21.51 -5.01
C ASP A 268 29.81 22.07 -3.59
N SER A 269 28.87 22.99 -3.33
CA SER A 269 28.70 23.68 -2.03
C SER A 269 27.28 24.17 -1.74
N ALA A 270 26.42 24.25 -2.76
CA ALA A 270 25.04 24.68 -2.61
C ALA A 270 24.20 23.55 -1.99
N PRO A 271 23.37 23.83 -0.97
CA PRO A 271 22.40 22.84 -0.52
C PRO A 271 21.29 22.67 -1.56
N ILE A 272 20.91 21.41 -1.81
CA ILE A 272 19.81 21.04 -2.70
C ILE A 272 18.71 20.43 -1.86
N THR A 273 17.51 21.01 -1.91
CA THR A 273 16.29 20.43 -1.31
C THR A 273 15.44 19.78 -2.40
N VAL A 274 15.13 18.50 -2.26
CA VAL A 274 14.27 17.75 -3.19
C VAL A 274 13.05 17.21 -2.45
N THR A 275 11.85 17.68 -2.80
CA THR A 275 10.57 17.25 -2.22
C THR A 275 9.61 16.62 -3.21
N GLY A 276 9.97 16.60 -4.50
CA GLY A 276 9.25 15.88 -5.55
C GLY A 276 10.01 15.93 -6.87
N GLY A 277 9.55 15.16 -7.85
CA GLY A 277 10.07 15.17 -9.22
C GLY A 277 10.69 13.84 -9.68
N THR A 278 11.16 13.83 -10.92
CA THR A 278 11.74 12.66 -11.59
C THR A 278 13.13 12.96 -12.10
N PHE A 279 14.05 12.01 -11.96
CA PHE A 279 15.43 12.10 -12.42
C PHE A 279 15.74 10.84 -13.25
N ASP A 280 16.16 11.00 -14.50
CA ASP A 280 16.60 9.92 -15.38
C ASP A 280 17.94 10.30 -16.00
N VAL A 281 19.02 9.68 -15.50
CA VAL A 281 20.40 10.13 -15.74
C VAL A 281 21.37 8.97 -15.98
N GLN A 282 22.31 9.16 -16.91
CA GLN A 282 23.26 8.11 -17.28
C GLN A 282 24.38 7.86 -16.26
N THR A 283 24.68 8.83 -15.37
CA THR A 283 25.71 8.63 -14.32
C THR A 283 25.17 8.84 -12.92
N TYR A 284 25.09 10.09 -12.47
CA TYR A 284 24.84 10.45 -11.08
C TYR A 284 23.66 11.40 -10.98
N ALA A 285 22.70 11.10 -10.11
CA ALA A 285 21.56 12.01 -9.91
C ALA A 285 22.04 13.35 -9.32
N PHE A 286 22.96 13.29 -8.36
CA PHE A 286 23.58 14.47 -7.76
C PHE A 286 25.09 14.28 -7.58
N GLN A 287 25.90 15.20 -8.14
CA GLN A 287 27.27 15.43 -7.68
C GLN A 287 27.22 16.56 -6.64
N THR A 288 27.51 16.27 -5.37
CA THR A 288 27.02 17.11 -4.26
C THR A 288 27.77 16.94 -2.94
N ARG A 289 27.70 17.98 -2.08
CA ARG A 289 27.99 17.90 -0.64
C ARG A 289 26.75 17.84 0.26
N HIS A 290 25.64 18.44 -0.17
CA HIS A 290 24.53 18.82 0.72
C HIS A 290 23.15 18.65 0.07
N THR A 291 22.85 17.46 -0.46
CA THR A 291 21.53 17.13 -0.97
C THR A 291 20.65 16.50 0.13
N THR A 292 19.47 17.08 0.34
CA THR A 292 18.42 16.55 1.22
C THR A 292 17.21 16.17 0.38
N ILE A 293 16.88 14.88 0.32
CA ILE A 293 15.69 14.35 -0.33
C ILE A 293 14.65 14.02 0.74
N THR A 294 13.49 14.64 0.67
CA THR A 294 12.37 14.42 1.61
C THR A 294 11.07 14.70 0.87
N PRO A 295 10.42 13.67 0.30
CA PRO A 295 9.10 13.81 -0.33
C PRO A 295 8.08 14.48 0.63
N GLN A 296 7.18 15.30 0.09
CA GLN A 296 6.21 16.08 0.88
C GLN A 296 4.78 15.91 0.35
N GLY A 297 3.84 15.57 1.24
CA GLY A 297 2.45 15.32 0.87
C GLY A 297 2.34 14.19 -0.15
N GLU A 298 1.61 14.44 -1.24
CA GLU A 298 1.42 13.48 -2.35
C GLU A 298 2.60 13.47 -3.35
N ASN A 299 3.61 14.34 -3.19
CA ASN A 299 4.73 14.40 -4.12
C ASN A 299 5.63 13.18 -3.94
N SER A 300 6.01 12.52 -5.04
CA SER A 300 7.03 11.47 -5.06
C SER A 300 8.34 12.00 -5.64
N VAL A 301 9.46 11.46 -5.15
CA VAL A 301 10.79 11.62 -5.75
C VAL A 301 11.17 10.27 -6.36
N ASN A 302 11.43 10.24 -7.66
CA ASN A 302 11.82 9.03 -8.38
C ASN A 302 13.15 9.27 -9.09
N VAL A 303 14.13 8.40 -8.89
CA VAL A 303 15.48 8.54 -9.42
C VAL A 303 15.88 7.26 -10.12
N THR A 304 16.24 7.36 -11.39
CA THR A 304 16.96 6.32 -12.16
C THR A 304 18.34 6.89 -12.49
N ALA A 305 19.40 6.21 -12.04
CA ALA A 305 20.78 6.67 -12.23
C ALA A 305 21.72 5.54 -12.64
N GLY A 306 22.37 5.65 -13.80
CA GLY A 306 23.21 4.60 -14.39
C GLY A 306 24.47 4.21 -13.61
N LYS A 307 24.86 4.94 -12.55
CA LYS A 307 25.96 4.58 -11.64
C LYS A 307 25.59 4.66 -10.17
N ALA A 308 25.20 5.84 -9.69
CA ALA A 308 24.89 6.06 -8.28
C ALA A 308 23.91 7.21 -8.05
N ILE A 309 23.20 7.20 -6.91
CA ILE A 309 22.38 8.34 -6.49
C ILE A 309 23.28 9.57 -6.24
N PHE A 310 24.33 9.39 -5.43
CA PHE A 310 25.26 10.45 -5.06
C PHE A 310 26.69 10.22 -5.57
N HIS A 311 27.25 11.20 -6.25
CA HIS A 311 28.69 11.38 -6.41
C HIS A 311 29.17 12.39 -5.37
N THR A 312 29.70 11.89 -4.25
CA THR A 312 29.92 12.68 -3.04
C THR A 312 31.35 13.19 -2.95
N LEU A 313 31.52 14.50 -2.76
CA LEU A 313 32.82 15.12 -2.54
C LEU A 313 33.39 14.72 -1.17
N ARG A 314 34.71 14.56 -1.05
CA ARG A 314 35.30 13.77 0.05
C ARG A 314 35.23 14.42 1.43
N ASP A 315 35.43 15.73 1.50
CA ASP A 315 35.51 16.50 2.75
C ASP A 315 34.16 17.13 3.14
N GLY A 316 33.64 16.77 4.32
CA GLY A 316 32.54 17.48 4.98
C GLY A 316 31.14 17.34 4.36
N SER A 317 30.95 16.49 3.35
CA SER A 317 29.62 16.23 2.77
C SER A 317 28.65 15.62 3.79
N ASP A 318 27.39 16.03 3.79
CA ASP A 318 26.28 15.43 4.55
C ASP A 318 25.04 15.37 3.66
N ASN A 319 24.82 14.21 3.04
CA ASN A 319 23.68 13.94 2.16
C ASN A 319 22.61 13.12 2.89
N GLN A 320 21.33 13.40 2.65
CA GLN A 320 20.22 12.79 3.39
C GLN A 320 19.11 12.33 2.45
N ILE A 321 18.58 11.12 2.67
CA ILE A 321 17.38 10.60 2.00
C ILE A 321 16.37 10.14 3.06
N ASN A 322 15.21 10.77 3.08
CA ASN A 322 14.13 10.49 4.01
C ASN A 322 12.90 9.84 3.34
N GLY A 323 12.99 9.54 2.04
CA GLY A 323 11.95 8.91 1.25
C GLY A 323 12.20 9.05 -0.26
N GLY A 324 11.44 8.32 -1.07
CA GLY A 324 11.54 8.30 -2.53
C GLY A 324 11.81 6.90 -3.08
N ASN A 325 11.85 6.79 -4.41
CA ASN A 325 12.11 5.56 -5.15
C ASN A 325 13.42 5.70 -5.93
N PHE A 326 14.35 4.76 -5.77
CA PHE A 326 15.72 4.87 -6.28
C PHE A 326 16.16 3.60 -7.01
N ASP A 327 16.26 3.70 -8.32
CA ASP A 327 16.91 2.71 -9.17
C ASP A 327 18.33 3.15 -9.52
N ALA A 328 19.33 2.55 -8.87
CA ALA A 328 20.74 2.85 -9.12
C ALA A 328 21.62 1.67 -8.68
N PRO A 329 22.71 1.35 -9.43
CA PRO A 329 23.67 0.31 -9.03
C PRO A 329 24.40 0.58 -7.70
N ASN A 330 24.47 1.83 -7.25
CA ASN A 330 25.08 2.23 -5.98
C ASN A 330 24.29 3.36 -5.31
N ILE A 331 24.36 3.44 -3.99
CA ILE A 331 23.87 4.62 -3.25
C ILE A 331 24.86 5.80 -3.40
N LYS A 332 26.16 5.53 -3.20
CA LYS A 332 27.21 6.54 -3.15
C LYS A 332 28.48 6.09 -3.86
N GLU A 333 28.99 6.92 -4.76
CA GLU A 333 30.40 6.92 -5.19
C GLU A 333 31.12 8.14 -4.62
N ALA A 334 32.43 8.04 -4.38
CA ALA A 334 33.24 9.16 -3.88
C ALA A 334 33.97 9.89 -5.01
N TYR A 335 33.87 11.22 -5.06
CA TYR A 335 34.56 12.05 -6.04
C TYR A 335 36.08 11.95 -5.84
N THR A 336 36.78 11.29 -6.77
CA THR A 336 38.15 10.83 -6.53
C THR A 336 39.23 11.88 -6.74
N SER A 337 38.93 12.98 -7.43
CA SER A 337 39.85 14.09 -7.72
C SER A 337 39.98 15.11 -6.58
N ASP A 338 39.15 15.02 -5.54
CA ASP A 338 39.33 15.82 -4.32
C ASP A 338 40.38 15.16 -3.42
N GLU A 339 41.27 15.97 -2.82
CA GLU A 339 42.08 15.53 -1.69
C GLU A 339 41.16 15.15 -0.50
N PRO A 340 41.41 14.05 0.22
CA PRO A 340 40.68 13.75 1.45
C PRO A 340 40.99 14.81 2.51
N GLY A 341 40.00 15.63 2.87
CA GLY A 341 40.07 16.50 4.04
C GLY A 341 39.82 15.76 5.35
N ASP A 342 39.98 16.44 6.47
CA ASP A 342 39.86 15.87 7.82
C ASP A 342 38.40 15.54 8.22
N THR A 343 37.39 16.00 7.47
CA THR A 343 35.97 15.79 7.80
C THR A 343 35.35 14.66 6.96
N PRO A 344 34.94 13.51 7.55
CA PRO A 344 34.40 12.40 6.78
C PRO A 344 33.07 12.72 6.06
N SER A 345 32.97 12.35 4.77
CA SER A 345 31.68 12.38 4.06
C SER A 345 30.63 11.45 4.69
N LYS A 346 29.43 11.98 4.89
CA LYS A 346 28.29 11.31 5.50
C LYS A 346 27.13 11.17 4.50
N THR A 347 26.43 10.05 4.59
CA THR A 347 25.18 9.82 3.86
C THR A 347 24.24 9.09 4.80
N VAL A 348 23.03 9.62 4.97
CA VAL A 348 22.04 9.11 5.92
C VAL A 348 20.78 8.74 5.16
N ILE A 349 20.32 7.51 5.33
CA ILE A 349 19.04 7.04 4.81
C ILE A 349 18.10 6.77 6.00
N THR A 350 16.91 7.38 5.96
CA THR A 350 15.85 7.16 6.96
C THR A 350 14.53 6.66 6.36
N GLY A 351 14.40 6.66 5.03
CA GLY A 351 13.23 6.15 4.32
C GLY A 351 13.46 5.95 2.82
N GLY A 352 12.61 5.16 2.16
CA GLY A 352 12.56 5.01 0.69
C GLY A 352 12.55 3.56 0.19
N SER A 353 12.47 3.41 -1.14
CA SER A 353 12.57 2.13 -1.84
C SER A 353 13.77 2.15 -2.80
N TYR A 354 14.56 1.07 -2.84
CA TYR A 354 15.84 1.01 -3.56
C TYR A 354 16.00 -0.30 -4.34
N THR A 355 16.67 -0.28 -5.51
CA THR A 355 17.08 -1.52 -6.21
C THR A 355 18.42 -2.09 -5.71
N THR A 356 19.23 -1.26 -5.03
CA THR A 356 20.50 -1.66 -4.38
C THR A 356 20.39 -1.54 -2.87
N SER A 357 21.05 -2.46 -2.14
CA SER A 357 21.00 -2.50 -0.67
C SER A 357 21.49 -1.19 -0.01
N PRO A 358 20.63 -0.48 0.75
CA PRO A 358 20.99 0.76 1.42
C PRO A 358 21.54 0.58 2.84
N VAL A 359 21.65 -0.67 3.34
CA VAL A 359 21.80 -1.02 4.77
C VAL A 359 22.96 -0.30 5.50
N GLU A 360 24.07 -0.07 4.81
CA GLU A 360 25.25 0.62 5.35
C GLU A 360 25.02 2.10 5.70
N TYR A 361 24.02 2.74 5.08
CA TYR A 361 23.72 4.17 5.25
C TYR A 361 22.54 4.45 6.19
N ILE A 362 21.88 3.40 6.68
CA ILE A 362 20.65 3.50 7.48
C ILE A 362 21.02 3.77 8.95
N THR A 363 20.26 4.62 9.62
CA THR A 363 20.44 4.89 11.06
C THR A 363 20.10 3.67 11.94
N ALA A 364 20.38 3.73 13.24
CA ALA A 364 20.10 2.63 14.16
C ALA A 364 18.62 2.49 14.54
N ASP A 365 17.85 3.59 14.43
CA ASP A 365 16.42 3.69 14.73
C ASP A 365 15.52 3.44 13.49
N ARG A 366 16.05 2.72 12.49
CA ARG A 366 15.39 2.48 11.21
C ARG A 366 15.49 1.04 10.76
N THR A 367 14.46 0.63 10.02
CA THR A 367 14.21 -0.72 9.57
C THR A 367 14.55 -0.84 8.10
N ALA A 368 15.15 -1.96 7.71
CA ALA A 368 15.54 -2.25 6.33
C ALA A 368 15.11 -3.67 5.97
N VAL A 369 14.36 -3.81 4.89
CA VAL A 369 13.83 -5.10 4.43
C VAL A 369 14.13 -5.30 2.95
N GLY A 370 14.75 -6.42 2.59
CA GLY A 370 14.75 -6.92 1.22
C GLY A 370 13.41 -7.59 0.91
N TYR A 371 12.67 -7.11 -0.08
CA TYR A 371 11.37 -7.62 -0.50
C TYR A 371 11.46 -8.09 -1.96
N THR A 372 11.02 -9.33 -2.21
CA THR A 372 10.99 -9.93 -3.56
C THR A 372 9.60 -10.48 -3.82
N GLU A 373 8.87 -9.87 -4.74
CA GLU A 373 7.59 -10.38 -5.22
C GLU A 373 7.82 -11.46 -6.29
N VAL A 374 6.89 -12.42 -6.42
CA VAL A 374 7.02 -13.52 -7.40
C VAL A 374 7.18 -12.97 -8.83
N GLY A 375 8.33 -13.24 -9.44
CA GLY A 375 8.63 -12.82 -10.81
C GLY A 375 9.09 -11.37 -10.96
N LYS A 376 9.38 -10.66 -9.86
CA LYS A 376 10.01 -9.33 -9.87
C LYS A 376 11.40 -9.38 -9.23
N ASP A 377 12.23 -8.39 -9.53
CA ASP A 377 13.51 -8.20 -8.87
C ASP A 377 13.34 -7.78 -7.40
N LYS A 378 14.38 -8.04 -6.59
CA LYS A 378 14.41 -7.64 -5.19
C LYS A 378 14.51 -6.12 -5.08
N VAL A 379 13.65 -5.53 -4.24
CA VAL A 379 13.73 -4.14 -3.81
C VAL A 379 14.02 -4.08 -2.30
N PHE A 380 14.59 -2.97 -1.84
CA PHE A 380 14.88 -2.73 -0.43
C PHE A 380 13.98 -1.61 0.08
N LEU A 381 13.14 -1.92 1.07
CA LEU A 381 12.27 -0.96 1.74
C LEU A 381 12.95 -0.45 3.01
N VAL A 382 12.95 0.87 3.20
CA VAL A 382 13.50 1.53 4.38
C VAL A 382 12.46 2.49 4.97
N GLY A 383 12.40 2.53 6.31
CA GLY A 383 11.55 3.44 7.06
C GLY A 383 11.60 3.13 8.55
N THR A 384 10.63 3.67 9.30
CA THR A 384 10.26 3.09 10.60
C THR A 384 9.70 1.68 10.42
N GLY A 385 9.69 0.88 11.49
CA GLY A 385 9.08 -0.46 11.45
C GLY A 385 7.58 -0.43 11.11
N GLU A 386 6.89 0.67 11.41
CA GLU A 386 5.49 0.88 11.03
C GLU A 386 5.33 1.12 9.53
N GLU A 387 6.08 2.08 8.95
CA GLU A 387 6.04 2.39 7.51
C GLU A 387 6.44 1.18 6.65
N VAL A 388 7.50 0.47 7.06
CA VAL A 388 7.94 -0.76 6.38
C VAL A 388 6.88 -1.86 6.52
N GLY A 389 6.31 -2.05 7.71
CA GLY A 389 5.26 -3.03 7.95
C GLY A 389 3.99 -2.78 7.12
N GLN A 390 3.60 -1.51 6.96
CA GLN A 390 2.51 -1.10 6.07
C GLN A 390 2.82 -1.42 4.60
N GLY A 391 4.04 -1.16 4.14
CA GLY A 391 4.49 -1.51 2.79
C GLY A 391 4.46 -3.02 2.49
N LEU A 392 4.69 -3.87 3.50
CA LEU A 392 4.69 -5.33 3.39
C LEU A 392 3.31 -5.98 3.53
N ALA A 393 2.31 -5.28 4.10
CA ALA A 393 1.00 -5.85 4.44
C ALA A 393 0.18 -6.36 3.25
N SER A 394 0.57 -6.01 2.01
CA SER A 394 -0.06 -6.44 0.76
C SER A 394 0.76 -7.44 -0.06
N ALA A 395 1.87 -7.96 0.48
CA ALA A 395 2.73 -8.92 -0.22
C ALA A 395 1.95 -10.19 -0.63
N PRO A 396 1.95 -10.57 -1.93
CA PRO A 396 1.19 -11.73 -2.42
C PRO A 396 1.88 -13.06 -2.10
N THR A 397 1.11 -14.15 -2.11
CA THR A 397 1.60 -15.53 -1.95
C THR A 397 2.83 -15.83 -2.80
N GLY A 398 3.85 -16.44 -2.19
CA GLY A 398 5.13 -16.78 -2.81
C GLY A 398 6.20 -15.69 -2.69
N SER A 399 5.87 -14.51 -2.16
CA SER A 399 6.85 -13.44 -1.93
C SER A 399 7.87 -13.81 -0.85
N GLN A 400 9.04 -13.18 -0.91
CA GLN A 400 10.12 -13.33 0.07
C GLN A 400 10.41 -11.99 0.74
N ILE A 401 10.58 -12.02 2.06
CA ILE A 401 10.82 -10.88 2.94
C ILE A 401 12.05 -11.21 3.79
N GLU A 402 13.10 -10.40 3.68
CA GLU A 402 14.36 -10.53 4.42
C GLU A 402 14.52 -9.29 5.31
N VAL A 403 14.36 -9.42 6.63
CA VAL A 403 14.59 -8.29 7.55
C VAL A 403 16.07 -8.15 7.82
N LEU A 404 16.70 -7.17 7.16
CA LEU A 404 18.15 -6.97 7.14
C LEU A 404 18.64 -6.12 8.31
N LYS A 405 17.77 -5.27 8.88
CA LYS A 405 18.08 -4.38 10.00
C LYS A 405 16.81 -3.88 10.68
N GLY A 406 16.87 -3.70 11.99
CA GLY A 406 15.83 -3.01 12.77
C GLY A 406 14.62 -3.88 13.10
N ASP A 407 13.73 -3.30 13.91
CA ASP A 407 12.54 -3.99 14.45
C ASP A 407 11.32 -3.75 13.56
N VAL A 408 10.53 -4.80 13.30
CA VAL A 408 9.35 -4.70 12.43
C VAL A 408 8.24 -5.63 12.91
N SER A 409 7.01 -5.12 12.90
CA SER A 409 5.80 -5.91 13.16
C SER A 409 4.79 -5.64 12.06
N PHE A 410 4.27 -6.71 11.45
CA PHE A 410 3.35 -6.60 10.32
C PHE A 410 2.41 -7.80 10.23
N SER A 411 1.34 -7.65 9.45
CA SER A 411 0.38 -8.71 9.19
C SER A 411 0.15 -8.87 7.70
N ILE A 412 0.16 -10.12 7.23
CA ILE A 412 -0.02 -10.50 5.83
C ILE A 412 -1.21 -11.46 5.76
N PRO A 413 -2.33 -11.05 5.16
CA PRO A 413 -3.55 -11.85 5.06
C PRO A 413 -3.52 -12.78 3.84
N VAL A 414 -2.38 -13.43 3.57
CA VAL A 414 -2.20 -14.48 2.55
C VAL A 414 -1.27 -15.58 3.06
N ASP A 415 -1.49 -16.82 2.58
CA ASP A 415 -0.60 -17.95 2.78
C ASP A 415 0.66 -17.85 1.93
N GLY A 416 1.75 -18.47 2.39
CA GLY A 416 2.91 -18.77 1.55
C GLY A 416 3.86 -17.61 1.25
N VAL A 417 3.85 -16.54 2.05
CA VAL A 417 4.93 -15.55 2.07
C VAL A 417 6.00 -16.00 3.06
N THR A 418 7.26 -16.01 2.64
CA THR A 418 8.38 -16.40 3.50
C THR A 418 9.04 -15.15 4.10
N VAL A 419 9.12 -15.09 5.43
CA VAL A 419 9.80 -14.03 6.18
C VAL A 419 11.05 -14.60 6.85
N THR A 420 12.19 -13.93 6.73
CA THR A 420 13.45 -14.29 7.38
C THR A 420 14.03 -13.12 8.17
N ASN A 421 14.80 -13.42 9.22
CA ASN A 421 15.41 -12.40 10.10
C ASN A 421 16.95 -12.53 10.18
N PRO A 422 17.71 -12.25 9.09
CA PRO A 422 19.17 -12.18 9.14
C PRO A 422 19.70 -10.94 9.90
N GLY A 423 18.88 -9.93 10.16
CA GLY A 423 19.27 -8.66 10.78
C GLY A 423 19.29 -8.65 12.31
N GLY A 424 18.77 -9.68 12.98
CA GLY A 424 18.75 -9.80 14.45
C GLY A 424 17.84 -8.80 15.18
N GLY A 425 16.94 -8.13 14.45
CA GLY A 425 15.94 -7.25 15.06
C GLY A 425 14.76 -8.03 15.65
N ASN A 426 13.90 -7.34 16.40
CA ASN A 426 12.62 -7.89 16.84
C ASN A 426 11.65 -7.96 15.65
N VAL A 427 11.45 -9.15 15.09
CA VAL A 427 10.59 -9.38 13.93
C VAL A 427 9.37 -10.19 14.30
N THR A 428 8.18 -9.69 13.99
CA THR A 428 6.92 -10.40 14.15
C THR A 428 6.05 -10.31 12.89
N VAL A 429 5.55 -11.45 12.42
CA VAL A 429 4.59 -11.54 11.31
C VAL A 429 3.37 -12.35 11.76
N ASN A 430 2.16 -11.80 11.60
CA ASN A 430 0.91 -12.41 12.07
C ASN A 430 1.01 -12.90 13.53
N ASP A 431 1.45 -12.00 14.44
CA ASP A 431 1.72 -12.25 15.87
C ASP A 431 2.78 -13.33 16.19
N LYS A 432 3.41 -13.94 15.19
CA LYS A 432 4.48 -14.94 15.36
C LYS A 432 5.86 -14.30 15.24
N THR A 433 6.72 -14.52 16.25
CA THR A 433 8.13 -14.14 16.23
C THR A 433 8.90 -14.88 15.12
N VAL A 434 9.80 -14.16 14.45
CA VAL A 434 10.81 -14.71 13.54
C VAL A 434 12.17 -14.57 14.21
N ASP A 435 12.66 -15.67 14.79
CA ASP A 435 13.94 -15.69 15.49
C ASP A 435 15.11 -15.39 14.55
N GLU A 436 16.21 -14.87 15.08
CA GLU A 436 17.40 -14.52 14.29
C GLU A 436 17.92 -15.71 13.46
N ASN A 437 18.20 -15.47 12.18
CA ASN A 437 18.63 -16.46 11.19
C ASN A 437 17.65 -17.64 10.97
N THR A 438 16.36 -17.47 11.32
CA THR A 438 15.29 -18.42 11.00
C THR A 438 14.33 -17.89 9.93
N ASP A 439 13.50 -18.79 9.38
CA ASP A 439 12.41 -18.48 8.46
C ASP A 439 11.02 -18.82 9.04
N VAL A 440 10.03 -18.03 8.66
CA VAL A 440 8.62 -18.24 8.94
C VAL A 440 7.83 -18.08 7.65
N VAL A 441 7.12 -19.14 7.26
CA VAL A 441 6.11 -19.07 6.19
C VAL A 441 4.77 -18.66 6.79
N THR A 442 4.12 -17.66 6.19
CA THR A 442 2.77 -17.20 6.59
C THR A 442 1.71 -18.23 6.23
N HIS A 443 0.68 -18.32 7.08
CA HIS A 443 -0.47 -19.20 6.88
C HIS A 443 -1.70 -18.63 7.62
N ILE A 444 -2.85 -18.63 6.96
CA ILE A 444 -4.15 -18.24 7.51
C ILE A 444 -4.92 -19.49 7.92
N HIS A 445 -5.45 -19.49 9.13
CA HIS A 445 -6.25 -20.61 9.62
C HIS A 445 -7.64 -20.67 8.96
N GLN A 446 -7.79 -21.54 7.97
CA GLN A 446 -9.09 -22.02 7.48
C GLN A 446 -9.63 -23.07 8.45
N LEU A 447 -10.36 -22.62 9.47
CA LEU A 447 -10.78 -23.45 10.60
C LEU A 447 -12.12 -24.16 10.37
N GLN A 448 -12.11 -25.48 10.55
CA GLN A 448 -13.33 -26.27 10.68
C GLN A 448 -13.64 -26.52 12.16
N LYS A 449 -14.75 -25.99 12.66
CA LYS A 449 -15.24 -26.29 14.01
C LYS A 449 -15.79 -27.72 14.09
N THR A 450 -15.43 -28.44 15.15
CA THR A 450 -16.01 -29.71 15.58
C THR A 450 -16.64 -29.50 16.95
N GLU A 451 -17.94 -29.81 17.08
CA GLU A 451 -18.64 -29.67 18.36
C GLU A 451 -18.23 -30.75 19.37
N ALA A 452 -18.47 -30.50 20.66
CA ALA A 452 -18.22 -31.47 21.71
C ALA A 452 -19.16 -32.68 21.59
N LYS A 453 -18.61 -33.89 21.68
CA LYS A 453 -19.37 -35.14 21.75
C LYS A 453 -19.09 -35.82 23.09
N ALA A 454 -20.13 -36.15 23.84
CA ALA A 454 -19.97 -36.94 25.07
C ALA A 454 -19.50 -38.38 24.73
N PRO A 455 -18.64 -39.00 25.57
CA PRO A 455 -18.31 -40.41 25.41
C PRO A 455 -19.53 -41.31 25.66
N SER A 456 -19.59 -42.44 24.97
CA SER A 456 -20.56 -43.52 25.24
C SER A 456 -19.85 -44.70 25.92
N CYS A 457 -20.54 -45.81 26.17
CA CYS A 457 -19.91 -47.04 26.68
C CYS A 457 -18.83 -47.60 25.75
N THR A 458 -18.98 -47.41 24.44
CA THR A 458 -18.14 -48.02 23.40
C THR A 458 -17.31 -47.00 22.60
N GLU A 459 -17.78 -45.75 22.49
CA GLU A 459 -17.11 -44.69 21.72
C GLU A 459 -16.49 -43.63 22.64
N LYS A 460 -15.29 -43.18 22.26
CA LYS A 460 -14.67 -41.98 22.83
C LYS A 460 -15.51 -40.73 22.53
N GLY A 461 -15.47 -39.78 23.46
CA GLY A 461 -15.96 -38.41 23.26
C GLY A 461 -14.85 -37.44 22.90
N ASN A 462 -15.20 -36.17 22.70
CA ASN A 462 -14.27 -35.06 22.48
C ASN A 462 -14.82 -33.77 23.08
N VAL A 463 -13.92 -32.83 23.41
CA VAL A 463 -14.30 -31.42 23.63
C VAL A 463 -14.58 -30.73 22.29
N ALA A 464 -15.21 -29.56 22.30
CA ALA A 464 -15.31 -28.75 21.09
C ALA A 464 -13.92 -28.22 20.72
N TYR A 465 -13.58 -28.21 19.42
CA TYR A 465 -12.31 -27.71 18.91
C TYR A 465 -12.47 -27.17 17.49
N TRP A 466 -11.54 -26.32 17.07
CA TRP A 466 -11.38 -25.90 15.70
C TRP A 466 -10.14 -26.59 15.13
N TYR A 467 -10.20 -27.08 13.90
CA TYR A 467 -9.09 -27.75 13.23
C TYR A 467 -8.70 -27.00 11.97
N CYS A 468 -7.42 -26.71 11.81
CA CYS A 468 -6.89 -26.17 10.55
C CYS A 468 -6.24 -27.28 9.73
N ALA A 469 -6.80 -27.57 8.55
CA ALA A 469 -6.23 -28.57 7.64
C ALA A 469 -4.86 -28.16 7.06
N GLY A 470 -4.58 -26.85 6.95
CA GLY A 470 -3.33 -26.35 6.36
C GLY A 470 -2.10 -26.58 7.24
N CYS A 471 -2.20 -26.37 8.55
CA CYS A 471 -1.10 -26.61 9.50
C CYS A 471 -1.26 -27.88 10.35
N GLY A 472 -2.39 -28.58 10.26
CA GLY A 472 -2.67 -29.80 11.02
C GLY A 472 -2.95 -29.60 12.52
N LYS A 473 -3.07 -28.35 12.97
CA LYS A 473 -3.24 -27.98 14.39
C LYS A 473 -4.71 -27.90 14.82
N TYR A 474 -4.92 -28.02 16.13
CA TYR A 474 -6.21 -27.90 16.79
C TYR A 474 -6.20 -26.67 17.71
N PHE A 475 -7.36 -26.04 17.88
CA PHE A 475 -7.53 -24.82 18.67
C PHE A 475 -8.79 -24.91 19.56
N SER A 476 -8.78 -24.27 20.73
CA SER A 476 -9.97 -24.19 21.62
C SER A 476 -10.89 -23.01 21.33
N ASP A 477 -10.57 -22.21 20.33
CA ASP A 477 -11.27 -21.02 19.86
C ASP A 477 -10.96 -20.82 18.36
N GLU A 478 -11.28 -19.64 17.81
CA GLU A 478 -11.12 -19.30 16.38
C GLU A 478 -9.65 -19.05 15.94
N GLY A 479 -8.72 -19.90 16.40
CA GLY A 479 -7.33 -19.94 15.94
C GLY A 479 -6.33 -19.23 16.83
N ILE A 480 -6.73 -18.83 18.04
CA ILE A 480 -5.92 -18.05 18.98
C ILE A 480 -5.17 -18.99 19.93
N THR A 481 -5.87 -19.96 20.53
CA THR A 481 -5.32 -20.87 21.53
C THR A 481 -5.12 -22.27 20.96
N GLU A 482 -3.88 -22.61 20.60
CA GLU A 482 -3.51 -23.96 20.16
C GLU A 482 -3.68 -24.98 21.29
N ILE A 483 -4.25 -26.15 20.96
CA ILE A 483 -4.43 -27.29 21.87
C ILE A 483 -3.97 -28.59 21.20
N THR A 484 -3.63 -29.59 22.01
CA THR A 484 -3.64 -30.98 21.54
C THR A 484 -5.09 -31.48 21.44
N LYS A 485 -5.37 -32.43 20.55
CA LYS A 485 -6.72 -32.99 20.40
C LYS A 485 -7.14 -33.74 21.68
N ILE A 486 -8.08 -33.17 22.45
CA ILE A 486 -8.55 -33.75 23.71
C ILE A 486 -9.69 -34.74 23.45
N GLU A 487 -9.35 -36.04 23.44
CA GLU A 487 -10.33 -37.13 23.46
C GLU A 487 -10.70 -37.52 24.90
N ARG A 488 -11.98 -37.85 25.11
CA ARG A 488 -12.47 -38.43 26.37
C ARG A 488 -12.60 -39.94 26.19
N PRO A 489 -12.04 -40.79 27.07
CA PRO A 489 -12.18 -42.24 26.94
C PRO A 489 -13.66 -42.65 26.96
N ALA A 490 -13.97 -43.76 26.29
CA ALA A 490 -15.27 -44.40 26.40
C ALA A 490 -15.53 -44.74 27.88
N LEU A 491 -16.80 -44.65 28.30
CA LEU A 491 -17.22 -44.89 29.69
C LEU A 491 -17.00 -46.35 30.12
N GLY A 492 -16.89 -47.27 29.16
CA GLY A 492 -16.97 -48.70 29.40
C GLY A 492 -18.40 -49.14 29.71
N HIS A 493 -18.60 -50.44 29.88
CA HIS A 493 -19.87 -50.99 30.31
C HIS A 493 -19.86 -51.16 31.83
N ASN A 494 -20.87 -50.58 32.49
CA ASN A 494 -21.15 -50.80 33.91
C ASN A 494 -22.40 -51.69 34.02
N TYR A 495 -22.19 -53.00 34.02
CA TYR A 495 -23.25 -53.98 34.14
C TYR A 495 -23.77 -54.07 35.59
N ALA A 496 -25.09 -54.15 35.76
CA ALA A 496 -25.70 -54.30 37.08
C ALA A 496 -25.51 -55.73 37.64
N ASP A 497 -25.22 -55.84 38.94
CA ASP A 497 -25.14 -57.14 39.64
C ASP A 497 -26.48 -57.89 39.69
N ALA A 498 -27.60 -57.17 39.56
CA ALA A 498 -28.93 -57.76 39.49
C ALA A 498 -29.19 -58.35 38.10
N TRP A 499 -29.77 -59.56 38.06
CA TRP A 499 -30.17 -60.21 36.81
C TRP A 499 -31.40 -59.55 36.19
N THR A 500 -31.28 -59.15 34.93
CA THR A 500 -32.43 -58.84 34.04
C THR A 500 -32.85 -60.12 33.31
N SER A 501 -34.13 -60.29 32.99
CA SER A 501 -34.60 -61.48 32.28
C SER A 501 -35.88 -61.26 31.46
N ASP A 502 -35.99 -62.01 30.36
CA ASP A 502 -37.21 -62.16 29.55
C ASP A 502 -37.70 -63.62 29.57
N ASP A 503 -38.59 -64.01 28.66
CA ASP A 503 -39.14 -65.37 28.60
C ASP A 503 -38.15 -66.40 28.03
N GLY A 504 -37.08 -65.98 27.34
CA GLY A 504 -36.07 -66.86 26.77
C GLY A 504 -34.79 -66.98 27.61
N SER A 505 -34.38 -65.90 28.29
CA SER A 505 -33.04 -65.79 28.87
C SER A 505 -32.93 -64.83 30.06
N HIS A 506 -31.78 -64.87 30.74
CA HIS A 506 -31.35 -63.88 31.73
C HIS A 506 -29.94 -63.36 31.39
N TRP A 507 -29.67 -62.10 31.74
CA TRP A 507 -28.41 -61.38 31.45
C TRP A 507 -28.14 -60.29 32.50
N HIS A 508 -26.93 -59.76 32.52
CA HIS A 508 -26.61 -58.51 33.22
C HIS A 508 -26.68 -57.34 32.24
N GLU A 509 -27.46 -56.32 32.57
CA GLU A 509 -27.69 -55.13 31.73
C GLU A 509 -26.76 -53.97 32.10
N CYS A 510 -26.20 -53.28 31.11
CA CYS A 510 -25.37 -52.10 31.31
C CYS A 510 -26.24 -50.89 31.67
N THR A 511 -26.07 -50.37 32.89
CA THR A 511 -26.87 -49.27 33.46
C THR A 511 -26.75 -47.93 32.72
N VAL A 512 -25.84 -47.83 31.74
CA VAL A 512 -25.55 -46.62 30.96
C VAL A 512 -26.07 -46.70 29.53
N CYS A 513 -26.20 -47.89 28.94
CA CYS A 513 -26.55 -48.05 27.52
C CYS A 513 -27.51 -49.20 27.17
N GLY A 514 -27.92 -50.03 28.13
CA GLY A 514 -28.80 -51.18 27.87
C GLY A 514 -28.15 -52.35 27.12
N ASP A 515 -26.82 -52.36 27.00
CA ASP A 515 -26.10 -53.52 26.44
C ASP A 515 -26.10 -54.72 27.40
N HIS A 516 -26.05 -55.95 26.87
CA HIS A 516 -26.28 -57.17 27.64
C HIS A 516 -25.04 -58.09 27.66
N THR A 517 -24.61 -58.52 28.84
CA THR A 517 -23.55 -59.53 29.01
C THR A 517 -24.02 -60.75 29.80
N GLY A 518 -23.32 -61.87 29.65
CA GLY A 518 -23.63 -63.11 30.35
C GLY A 518 -24.99 -63.72 29.99
N ALA A 519 -25.55 -63.38 28.83
CA ALA A 519 -26.87 -63.84 28.40
C ALA A 519 -26.92 -65.37 28.28
N ALA A 520 -27.80 -66.00 29.04
CA ALA A 520 -27.98 -67.45 29.09
C ALA A 520 -29.46 -67.85 29.13
N ALA A 521 -29.80 -68.98 28.50
CA ALA A 521 -31.14 -69.53 28.57
C ALA A 521 -31.49 -69.97 30.00
N HIS A 522 -32.78 -69.93 30.35
CA HIS A 522 -33.23 -70.30 31.69
C HIS A 522 -33.01 -71.78 32.01
N ILE A 523 -32.35 -72.04 33.14
CA ILE A 523 -32.19 -73.38 33.70
C ILE A 523 -33.22 -73.55 34.83
N SER A 524 -34.19 -74.43 34.62
CA SER A 524 -35.22 -74.78 35.61
C SER A 524 -34.62 -75.51 36.81
N ASP A 525 -35.16 -75.26 38.00
CA ASP A 525 -35.08 -76.18 39.13
C ASP A 525 -35.92 -77.44 38.88
N GLU A 526 -35.92 -78.38 39.84
CA GLU A 526 -36.77 -79.59 39.79
C GLU A 526 -38.26 -79.30 40.01
N GLY A 527 -38.61 -78.01 40.20
CA GLY A 527 -39.91 -77.48 40.57
C GLY A 527 -40.26 -77.70 42.04
N VAL A 528 -40.68 -76.65 42.72
CA VAL A 528 -41.06 -76.67 44.14
C VAL A 528 -42.58 -76.65 44.29
N VAL A 529 -43.13 -77.46 45.19
CA VAL A 529 -44.56 -77.38 45.57
C VAL A 529 -44.75 -76.12 46.41
N THR A 530 -45.30 -75.08 45.81
CA THR A 530 -45.56 -73.77 46.44
C THR A 530 -46.91 -73.75 47.15
N GLN A 531 -47.87 -74.56 46.68
CA GLN A 531 -49.13 -74.83 47.37
C GLN A 531 -49.40 -76.35 47.35
N PRO A 532 -49.54 -77.03 48.50
CA PRO A 532 -49.91 -78.45 48.51
C PRO A 532 -51.37 -78.62 48.05
N ALA A 533 -51.64 -79.69 47.29
CA ALA A 533 -53.01 -80.06 46.95
C ALA A 533 -53.76 -80.54 48.19
N THR A 534 -55.05 -80.18 48.29
CA THR A 534 -55.94 -80.62 49.36
C THR A 534 -56.97 -81.62 48.81
N GLU A 535 -57.92 -82.06 49.64
CA GLU A 535 -59.00 -82.94 49.19
C GLU A 535 -59.96 -82.26 48.19
N THR A 536 -60.02 -80.92 48.19
CA THR A 536 -60.99 -80.12 47.40
C THR A 536 -60.37 -79.06 46.50
N GLU A 537 -59.11 -78.66 46.73
CA GLU A 537 -58.41 -77.64 45.97
C GLU A 537 -57.12 -78.19 45.37
N ASN A 538 -56.85 -77.84 44.11
CA ASN A 538 -55.58 -78.17 43.48
C ASN A 538 -54.43 -77.42 44.18
N GLY A 539 -53.28 -78.09 44.25
CA GLY A 539 -52.02 -77.47 44.60
C GLY A 539 -51.35 -76.80 43.41
N GLU A 540 -50.18 -76.23 43.67
CA GLU A 540 -49.34 -75.53 42.70
C GLU A 540 -47.89 -76.02 42.83
N LYS A 541 -47.29 -76.35 41.68
CA LYS A 541 -45.85 -76.60 41.54
C LYS A 541 -45.24 -75.52 40.65
N THR A 542 -44.33 -74.74 41.20
CA THR A 542 -43.67 -73.63 40.50
C THR A 542 -42.25 -74.03 40.12
N TYR A 543 -41.90 -73.85 38.85
CA TYR A 543 -40.58 -74.06 38.29
C TYR A 543 -39.87 -72.71 38.16
N THR A 544 -38.71 -72.57 38.80
CA THR A 544 -37.98 -71.30 38.92
C THR A 544 -36.59 -71.43 38.30
N CYS A 545 -36.08 -70.35 37.68
CA CYS A 545 -34.71 -70.35 37.20
C CYS A 545 -33.71 -70.37 38.36
N THR A 546 -32.82 -71.36 38.37
CA THR A 546 -31.81 -71.56 39.43
C THR A 546 -30.76 -70.44 39.52
N ILE A 547 -30.64 -69.59 38.49
CA ILE A 547 -29.65 -68.52 38.41
C ILE A 547 -30.27 -67.15 38.75
N CYS A 548 -31.32 -66.75 38.02
CA CYS A 548 -31.92 -65.41 38.16
C CYS A 548 -33.17 -65.35 39.04
N GLY A 549 -33.76 -66.48 39.45
CA GLY A 549 -34.96 -66.52 40.29
C GLY A 549 -36.28 -66.21 39.57
N LYS A 550 -36.29 -66.00 38.24
CA LYS A 550 -37.54 -65.84 37.48
C LYS A 550 -38.37 -67.13 37.49
N VAL A 551 -39.67 -67.02 37.76
CA VAL A 551 -40.64 -68.12 37.56
C VAL A 551 -40.78 -68.41 36.06
N LEU A 552 -40.52 -69.65 35.66
CA LEU A 552 -40.52 -70.11 34.28
C LEU A 552 -41.86 -70.75 33.89
N LYS A 553 -42.44 -71.52 34.81
CA LYS A 553 -43.69 -72.24 34.61
C LYS A 553 -44.34 -72.53 35.96
N THR A 554 -45.66 -72.45 36.00
CA THR A 554 -46.48 -73.02 37.06
C THR A 554 -47.27 -74.20 36.50
N GLU A 555 -47.33 -75.31 37.25
CA GLU A 555 -48.20 -76.45 37.00
C GLU A 555 -49.18 -76.65 38.16
N SER A 556 -50.43 -76.99 37.85
CA SER A 556 -51.43 -77.32 38.87
C SER A 556 -51.34 -78.79 39.27
N ILE A 557 -51.29 -79.06 40.57
CA ILE A 557 -51.29 -80.40 41.16
C ILE A 557 -52.75 -80.77 41.48
N PRO A 558 -53.36 -81.81 40.88
CA PRO A 558 -54.75 -82.15 41.14
C PRO A 558 -55.05 -82.49 42.61
N ALA A 559 -56.25 -82.13 43.08
CA ALA A 559 -56.78 -82.54 44.39
C ALA A 559 -56.80 -84.07 44.57
N THR A 560 -56.60 -84.56 45.80
CA THR A 560 -56.22 -85.97 46.06
C THR A 560 -57.37 -86.98 46.12
N GLY A 561 -58.59 -86.55 46.46
CA GLY A 561 -59.83 -87.34 46.35
C GLY A 561 -60.06 -88.46 47.39
N SER A 562 -61.31 -88.66 47.79
CA SER A 562 -61.76 -89.72 48.71
C SER A 562 -62.68 -90.75 48.03
N VAL A 563 -62.76 -91.97 48.58
CA VAL A 563 -63.28 -93.17 47.89
C VAL A 563 -64.68 -93.58 48.36
N GLU A 564 -65.66 -93.65 47.46
CA GLU A 564 -66.88 -94.48 47.62
C GLU A 564 -67.46 -94.94 46.26
N LEU A 565 -68.14 -96.09 46.26
CA LEU A 565 -68.84 -96.77 45.15
C LEU A 565 -70.04 -97.56 45.75
N PRO A 566 -71.09 -97.97 44.99
CA PRO A 566 -71.62 -97.46 43.71
C PRO A 566 -73.19 -97.37 43.67
N ASN A 567 -73.76 -97.04 42.49
CA ASN A 567 -74.79 -97.83 41.76
C ASN A 567 -76.08 -97.11 41.24
N THR A 568 -76.28 -97.17 39.90
CA THR A 568 -77.56 -97.21 39.11
C THR A 568 -78.68 -96.16 39.32
N ASN A 569 -79.22 -95.51 38.27
CA ASN A 569 -79.96 -96.17 37.17
C ASN A 569 -80.26 -95.23 35.96
N ASN A 570 -80.34 -95.81 34.74
CA ASN A 570 -81.24 -95.54 33.57
C ASN A 570 -81.65 -94.08 33.14
N THR A 571 -81.87 -93.74 31.86
CA THR A 571 -81.99 -94.52 30.59
C THR A 571 -81.86 -93.63 29.34
N GLY A 572 -81.26 -94.16 28.27
CA GLY A 572 -81.60 -93.90 26.85
C GLY A 572 -81.17 -92.57 26.19
N ASN A 573 -81.20 -92.43 24.85
CA ASN A 573 -81.06 -93.40 23.75
C ASN A 573 -80.84 -92.64 22.40
N SER A 574 -80.05 -93.21 21.48
CA SER A 574 -80.10 -93.03 20.02
C SER A 574 -79.79 -91.66 19.35
N SER A 575 -78.57 -91.59 18.83
CA SER A 575 -78.25 -91.57 17.37
C SER A 575 -78.35 -90.31 16.50
N SER A 576 -77.17 -89.98 15.95
CA SER A 576 -76.89 -89.52 14.57
C SER A 576 -77.22 -88.08 14.19
N GLY A 577 -76.49 -87.51 13.21
CA GLY A 577 -77.14 -86.50 12.36
C GLY A 577 -76.35 -85.48 11.55
N ASN A 578 -75.04 -85.31 11.71
CA ASN A 578 -74.18 -84.53 10.78
C ASN A 578 -74.47 -83.01 10.60
N ALA A 579 -73.57 -82.34 9.85
CA ALA A 579 -73.62 -80.97 9.33
C ALA A 579 -73.27 -79.79 10.30
N ALA A 580 -72.26 -79.03 9.89
CA ALA A 580 -72.18 -77.59 10.16
C ALA A 580 -73.15 -76.83 9.23
N PRO A 581 -73.60 -75.62 9.58
CA PRO A 581 -73.05 -74.47 8.86
C PRO A 581 -72.82 -73.20 9.72
N GLN A 582 -72.38 -72.14 9.03
CA GLN A 582 -72.04 -70.80 9.54
C GLN A 582 -73.28 -69.95 9.86
N THR A 583 -73.10 -68.81 10.53
CA THR A 583 -73.04 -67.41 9.99
C THR A 583 -72.66 -66.46 11.15
N GLY A 584 -72.02 -65.30 11.00
CA GLY A 584 -72.24 -64.23 10.01
C GLY A 584 -73.50 -63.42 10.41
N ASP A 585 -73.52 -62.08 10.44
CA ASP A 585 -72.49 -61.09 10.10
C ASP A 585 -72.92 -59.67 10.58
N SER A 586 -72.16 -58.64 10.17
CA SER A 586 -72.52 -57.19 10.10
C SER A 586 -72.27 -56.35 11.38
N ASN A 587 -71.34 -55.37 11.41
CA ASN A 587 -71.12 -54.09 10.65
C ASN A 587 -71.33 -52.93 11.67
N VAL A 588 -70.65 -51.78 11.69
CA VAL A 588 -69.78 -50.99 10.78
C VAL A 588 -68.78 -50.18 11.66
N SER A 589 -67.65 -49.55 11.28
CA SER A 589 -67.06 -49.11 10.00
C SER A 589 -65.51 -48.98 10.07
N ASN A 590 -64.86 -48.71 8.92
CA ASN A 590 -63.67 -47.84 8.65
C ASN A 590 -62.37 -48.02 9.49
N LEU A 591 -61.19 -48.40 8.96
CA LEU A 591 -60.39 -47.90 7.80
C LEU A 591 -60.07 -46.38 7.92
N LEU A 592 -58.82 -45.87 7.81
CA LEU A 592 -57.59 -46.38 7.18
C LEU A 592 -56.31 -45.67 7.73
N ALA A 593 -55.17 -46.37 7.68
CA ALA A 593 -53.78 -45.88 7.46
C ALA A 593 -53.06 -44.84 8.37
N LEU A 594 -51.95 -45.31 8.96
CA LEU A 594 -50.58 -44.73 9.00
C LEU A 594 -50.26 -43.32 9.57
N SER A 595 -49.35 -43.35 10.55
CA SER A 595 -48.02 -42.67 10.55
C SER A 595 -47.77 -41.32 11.26
N ILE A 596 -46.68 -41.34 12.07
CA ILE A 596 -45.61 -40.33 12.25
C ILE A 596 -45.79 -39.12 13.21
N LEU A 597 -44.80 -39.06 14.13
CA LEU A 597 -44.14 -37.98 14.89
C LEU A 597 -44.79 -36.62 15.23
N ALA A 598 -44.53 -36.28 16.50
CA ALA A 598 -43.95 -35.02 17.03
C ALA A 598 -44.73 -33.70 17.01
N ALA A 599 -44.82 -33.10 18.19
CA ALA A 599 -45.32 -31.74 18.39
C ALA A 599 -44.25 -30.70 18.04
N GLY A 600 -44.58 -29.78 17.12
CA GLY A 600 -43.88 -28.51 16.92
C GLY A 600 -44.71 -27.36 17.47
N ALA A 601 -44.09 -26.41 18.19
CA ALA A 601 -44.76 -25.29 18.83
C ALA A 601 -44.11 -23.94 18.50
N ALA A 602 -44.95 -22.89 18.57
CA ALA A 602 -44.65 -21.46 18.47
C ALA A 602 -44.32 -20.89 17.07
N LEU A 603 -45.06 -19.84 16.71
CA LEU A 603 -45.02 -19.14 15.42
C LEU A 603 -43.77 -18.26 15.26
N ALA A 604 -43.24 -18.24 14.03
CA ALA A 604 -42.30 -17.21 13.58
C ALA A 604 -42.98 -15.83 13.47
N SER A 605 -42.19 -14.78 13.73
CA SER A 605 -42.57 -13.38 13.50
C SER A 605 -41.63 -12.73 12.47
N LEU A 606 -42.15 -11.69 11.79
CA LEU A 606 -41.44 -10.70 10.96
C LEU A 606 -40.94 -11.14 9.58
N LEU A 607 -41.77 -10.81 8.58
CA LEU A 607 -41.38 -10.58 7.19
C LEU A 607 -40.87 -9.14 6.98
N ILE A 608 -40.03 -8.98 5.96
CA ILE A 608 -39.23 -7.79 5.57
C ILE A 608 -40.09 -6.64 5.00
N ILE A 609 -39.85 -5.38 5.42
CA ILE A 609 -40.16 -4.15 4.63
C ILE A 609 -39.13 -3.00 4.85
N ARG A 610 -38.61 -2.45 3.73
CA ARG A 610 -38.02 -1.09 3.45
C ARG A 610 -36.58 -0.65 3.87
N ARG A 611 -35.73 -0.52 2.84
CA ARG A 611 -35.10 0.72 2.27
C ARG A 611 -35.03 2.03 3.12
N LYS A 612 -33.79 2.51 3.36
CA LYS A 612 -33.19 3.88 3.16
C LYS A 612 -31.98 4.03 4.12
N ALA A 613 -30.79 4.45 3.70
CA ALA A 613 -30.31 5.73 3.17
C ALA A 613 -30.01 6.80 4.25
N ASP A 614 -28.80 7.38 4.15
CA ASP A 614 -28.23 8.59 4.76
C ASP A 614 -28.06 8.67 6.29
N LYS A 615 -26.80 8.52 6.75
CA LYS A 615 -26.04 9.60 7.42
C LYS A 615 -24.54 9.31 7.50
#